data_AF-A0A3C1L5E1-F1
#
_entry.id   AF-A0A3C1L5E1-F1
#
_cell.length_a   1.000
_cell.length_b   1.000
_cell.length_c   1.000
_cell.angle_alpha   90.00
_cell.angle_beta   90.00
_cell.angle_gamma   90.00
#
_symmetry.space_group_name_H-M   'P 1'
#
loop_
_entity.id
_entity.type
_entity.pdbx_description
1 polymer ?
#
loop_
_entity_poly.entity_id
_entity_poly.type
_entity_poly.pdbx_seq_one_letter_code
_entity_poly.pdbx_strand_id
1 'polypeptide(L)'
;MYTFLLKPKWIGFHLLCLTAIVVMINLAFWQLRRLDEKQTFNDRVTSHTDADVVPLDGALLQGDADDLIYRRVEATGSYLR
;
A
#
# COMPACT_ATOMS: atom_id res chain seq x y z
N MET A 1 -33.32 38.97 -14.79
CA MET A 1 -31.84 39.10 -14.72
C MET A 1 -31.37 38.38 -13.45
N TYR A 2 -30.34 37.52 -13.48
CA TYR A 2 -30.02 36.46 -12.50
C TYR A 2 -29.69 36.85 -11.03
N THR A 3 -30.50 37.69 -10.40
CA THR A 3 -30.34 38.09 -8.99
C THR A 3 -30.56 36.95 -7.99
N PHE A 4 -31.12 35.80 -8.42
CA PHE A 4 -31.24 34.61 -7.58
C PHE A 4 -29.89 33.93 -7.29
N LEU A 5 -28.92 33.99 -8.22
CA LEU A 5 -27.59 33.39 -8.03
C LEU A 5 -26.73 34.16 -7.00
N LEU A 6 -27.02 35.44 -6.75
CA LEU A 6 -26.33 36.28 -5.78
C LEU A 6 -26.92 36.16 -4.36
N LYS A 7 -27.90 35.28 -4.13
CA LYS A 7 -28.33 34.98 -2.76
C LYS A 7 -27.15 34.28 -2.05
N PRO A 8 -26.67 34.78 -0.89
CA PRO A 8 -25.46 34.28 -0.23
C PRO A 8 -25.54 32.78 0.10
N LYS A 9 -26.75 32.24 0.27
CA LYS A 9 -27.03 30.81 0.43
C LYS A 9 -26.57 29.96 -0.78
N TRP A 10 -26.77 30.44 -2.01
CA TRP A 10 -26.38 29.71 -3.21
C TRP A 10 -24.87 29.72 -3.44
N ILE A 11 -24.21 30.84 -3.13
CA ILE A 11 -22.75 30.94 -3.19
C ILE A 11 -22.12 29.98 -2.18
N GLY A 12 -22.61 29.95 -0.93
CA GLY A 12 -22.13 29.02 0.08
C GLY A 12 -22.30 27.56 -0.32
N PHE A 13 -23.44 27.19 -0.92
CA PHE A 13 -23.67 25.84 -1.43
C PHE A 13 -22.67 25.44 -2.53
N HIS A 14 -22.43 26.33 -3.51
CA HIS A 14 -21.46 26.04 -4.56
C HIS A 14 -20.03 25.93 -4.02
N LEU A 15 -19.64 26.80 -3.09
CA LEU A 15 -18.34 26.70 -2.42
C LEU A 15 -18.19 25.38 -1.66
N LEU A 16 -19.24 24.94 -0.97
CA LEU A 16 -19.27 23.63 -0.31
C LEU A 16 -19.11 22.50 -1.33
N CYS A 17 -19.86 22.51 -2.43
CA CYS A 17 -19.74 21.51 -3.49
C CYS A 17 -18.33 21.48 -4.10
N LEU A 18 -17.74 22.64 -4.41
CA LEU A 18 -16.38 22.72 -4.93
C LEU A 18 -15.36 22.19 -3.92
N THR A 19 -15.52 22.53 -2.65
CA THR A 19 -14.67 22.00 -1.57
C THR A 19 -14.79 20.48 -1.48
N ALA A 20 -16.02 19.95 -1.52
CA ALA A 20 -16.26 18.52 -1.51
C ALA A 20 -15.60 17.81 -2.71
N ILE A 21 -15.70 18.39 -3.92
CA ILE A 21 -15.04 17.86 -5.11
C ILE A 21 -13.52 17.79 -4.91
N VAL A 22 -12.90 18.86 -4.42
CA VAL A 22 -11.45 18.89 -4.16
C VAL A 22 -11.05 17.82 -3.14
N VAL A 23 -11.82 17.66 -2.06
CA VAL A 23 -11.58 16.62 -1.04
C VAL A 23 -11.71 15.23 -1.67
N MET A 24 -12.77 14.96 -2.44
CA MET A 24 -12.97 13.66 -3.08
C MET A 24 -11.85 13.31 -4.07
N ILE A 25 -11.33 14.28 -4.83
CA ILE A 25 -10.19 14.07 -5.72
C ILE A 25 -8.94 13.70 -4.93
N ASN A 26 -8.65 14.40 -3.82
CA ASN A 26 -7.52 14.07 -2.96
C ASN A 26 -7.65 12.68 -2.34
N LEU A 27 -8.87 12.30 -1.94
CA LEU A 27 -9.16 10.96 -1.43
C LEU A 27 -8.99 9.89 -2.51
N ALA A 28 -9.41 10.15 -3.76
CA ALA A 28 -9.21 9.22 -4.86
C ALA A 28 -7.71 8.97 -5.12
N PHE A 29 -6.88 10.03 -5.14
CA PHE A 29 -5.43 9.88 -5.27
C PHE A 29 -4.81 9.15 -4.07
N TRP A 30 -5.31 9.41 -2.85
CA TRP A 30 -4.89 8.67 -1.67
C TRP A 30 -5.24 7.19 -1.79
N GLN A 31 -6.43 6.85 -2.28
CA GLN A 31 -6.86 5.47 -2.49
C GLN A 31 -5.96 4.75 -3.51
N LEU A 32 -5.63 5.40 -4.63
CA LEU A 32 -4.74 4.83 -5.65
C LEU A 32 -3.33 4.56 -5.10
N ARG A 33 -2.73 5.52 -4.41
CA ARG A 33 -1.43 5.34 -3.77
C ARG A 33 -1.47 4.23 -2.70
N ARG A 34 -2.55 4.18 -1.92
CA ARG A 34 -2.71 3.13 -0.90
C ARG A 34 -2.87 1.75 -1.52
N LEU A 35 -3.54 1.64 -2.67
CA LEU A 35 -3.64 0.41 -3.44
C LEU A 35 -2.26 -0.04 -3.94
N ASP A 36 -1.51 0.87 -4.55
CA ASP A 36 -0.16 0.63 -5.06
C ASP A 36 0.80 0.13 -3.96
N GLU A 37 0.78 0.76 -2.78
CA GLU A 37 1.53 0.30 -1.60
C GLU A 37 1.18 -1.15 -1.22
N LYS A 38 -0.10 -1.51 -1.32
CA LYS A 38 -0.58 -2.85 -0.96
C LYS A 38 -0.28 -3.88 -2.03
N GLN A 39 -0.38 -3.51 -3.30
CA GLN A 39 0.00 -4.37 -4.43
C GLN A 39 1.49 -4.67 -4.40
N THR A 40 2.33 -3.65 -4.30
CA THR A 40 3.79 -3.82 -4.21
C THR A 40 4.19 -4.71 -3.05
N PHE A 41 3.55 -4.54 -1.88
CA PHE A 41 3.79 -5.40 -0.73
C PHE A 41 3.37 -6.86 -1.00
N ASN A 42 2.17 -7.08 -1.54
CA ASN A 42 1.66 -8.41 -1.82
C ASN A 42 2.51 -9.13 -2.89
N ASP A 43 2.87 -8.43 -3.96
CA ASP A 43 3.69 -8.96 -5.05
C ASP A 43 5.06 -9.44 -4.53
N ARG A 44 5.65 -8.67 -3.61
CA ARG A 44 6.88 -9.09 -2.90
C ARG A 44 6.63 -10.36 -2.09
N VAL A 45 5.62 -10.40 -1.22
CA VAL A 45 5.30 -11.60 -0.42
C VAL A 45 5.06 -12.83 -1.30
N THR A 46 4.25 -12.69 -2.35
CA THR A 46 3.92 -13.78 -3.27
C THR A 46 5.16 -14.29 -4.00
N SER A 47 6.00 -13.40 -4.54
CA SER A 47 7.24 -13.82 -5.22
C SER A 47 8.22 -14.55 -4.30
N HIS A 48 8.37 -14.14 -3.04
CA HIS A 48 9.20 -14.88 -2.07
C HIS A 48 8.57 -16.20 -1.60
N THR A 49 7.24 -16.29 -1.60
CA THR A 49 6.51 -17.51 -1.21
C THR A 49 6.56 -18.58 -2.30
N ASP A 50 6.44 -18.16 -3.56
CA ASP A 50 6.49 -19.04 -4.74
C ASP A 50 7.93 -19.47 -5.08
N ALA A 51 8.94 -18.77 -4.54
CA ALA A 51 10.33 -19.16 -4.70
C ALA A 51 10.63 -20.52 -4.03
N ASP A 52 11.63 -21.21 -4.60
CA ASP A 52 12.11 -22.49 -4.06
C ASP A 52 12.59 -22.34 -2.62
N VAL A 53 12.28 -23.35 -1.81
CA VAL A 53 12.74 -23.43 -0.42
C VAL A 53 14.24 -23.67 -0.40
N VAL A 54 14.97 -22.84 0.32
CA VAL A 54 16.44 -22.93 0.41
C VAL A 54 16.85 -23.29 1.85
N PRO A 55 17.88 -24.12 2.06
CA PRO A 55 18.39 -24.40 3.40
C PRO A 55 18.83 -23.12 4.10
N LEU A 56 18.39 -22.92 5.34
CA LEU A 56 18.81 -21.81 6.19
C LEU A 56 20.29 -21.98 6.54
N ASP A 57 21.16 -21.26 5.84
CA ASP A 57 22.58 -21.24 6.10
C ASP A 57 23.12 -19.80 6.29
N GLY A 58 24.36 -19.71 6.77
CA GLY A 58 25.01 -18.42 7.01
C GLY A 58 25.33 -17.63 5.73
N ALA A 59 25.29 -18.25 4.55
CA ALA A 59 25.52 -17.58 3.27
C ALA A 59 24.26 -16.83 2.82
N LEU A 60 23.08 -17.45 3.00
CA LEU A 60 21.80 -16.76 2.78
C LEU A 60 21.64 -15.55 3.68
N LEU A 61 22.02 -15.64 4.95
CA LEU A 61 21.91 -14.55 5.92
C LEU A 61 22.83 -13.35 5.62
N GLN A 62 23.79 -13.51 4.71
CA GLN A 62 24.64 -12.41 4.21
C GLN A 62 24.06 -11.69 2.99
N GLY A 63 22.93 -12.17 2.45
CA GLY A 63 22.21 -11.54 1.36
C GLY A 63 21.50 -10.25 1.77
N ASP A 64 20.84 -9.60 0.81
CA ASP A 64 20.04 -8.41 1.08
C ASP A 64 18.86 -8.76 2.00
N ALA A 65 18.65 -7.95 3.04
CA ALA A 65 17.58 -8.17 4.00
C ALA A 65 16.20 -8.15 3.33
N ASP A 66 16.00 -7.26 2.34
CA ASP A 66 14.74 -7.16 1.62
C ASP A 66 14.41 -8.43 0.83
N ASP A 67 15.42 -9.15 0.35
CA ASP A 67 15.26 -10.42 -0.38
C ASP A 67 14.99 -11.63 0.53
N LEU A 68 15.29 -11.49 1.81
CA LEU A 68 15.12 -12.53 2.83
C LEU A 68 13.75 -12.45 3.52
N ILE A 69 13.11 -11.28 3.51
CA ILE A 69 11.79 -11.09 4.14
C ILE A 69 10.75 -11.92 3.39
N TYR A 70 10.01 -12.74 4.15
CA TYR A 70 9.00 -13.70 3.63
C TYR A 70 9.56 -14.84 2.76
N ARG A 71 10.89 -15.02 2.71
CA ARG A 71 11.52 -16.17 2.04
C ARG A 71 11.24 -17.46 2.79
N ARG A 72 10.88 -18.52 2.07
CA ARG A 72 10.75 -19.87 2.65
C ARG A 72 12.12 -20.51 2.81
N VAL A 73 12.40 -21.01 4.00
CA VAL A 73 13.66 -21.68 4.33
C VAL A 73 13.44 -22.99 5.05
N GLU A 74 14.37 -23.93 4.86
CA GLU A 74 14.40 -25.20 5.58
C GLU A 74 15.53 -25.18 6.62
N ALA A 75 15.23 -25.55 7.87
CA ALA A 75 16.24 -25.62 8.93
C ALA A 75 16.28 -27.02 9.52
N THR A 76 17.50 -27.55 9.70
CA THR A 76 17.73 -28.83 10.38
C THR A 76 18.44 -28.59 11.70
N GLY A 77 18.05 -29.31 12.74
CA GLY A 77 18.68 -29.22 14.06
C GLY A 77 18.66 -30.57 14.78
N SER A 78 19.46 -30.67 15.85
CA SER A 78 19.49 -31.82 16.75
C SER A 78 19.01 -31.43 18.14
N TYR A 79 18.41 -32.37 18.85
CA TYR A 79 18.00 -32.17 20.24
C TYR A 79 19.19 -32.39 21.18
N LEU A 80 19.43 -31.42 22.07
CA LEU A 80 20.33 -31.63 23.19
C LEU A 80 19.66 -32.62 24.16
N ARG A 81 20.38 -33.68 24.47
CA ARG A 81 19.97 -34.71 25.41
C ARG A 81 20.58 -34.46 26.78
#